data_AF-A0A245ZWI7-F1
#
_entry.id   AF-A0A245ZWI7-F1
#
_cell.length_a   1.000
_cell.length_b   1.000
_cell.length_c   1.000
_cell.angle_alpha   90.00
_cell.angle_beta   90.00
_cell.angle_gamma   90.00
#
_symmetry.space_group_name_H-M   'P 1'
#
loop_
_entity.id
_entity.type
_entity.pdbx_description
1 polymer ?
#
loop_
_entity_poly.entity_id
_entity_poly.type
_entity_poly.pdbx_seq_one_letter_code
_entity_poly.pdbx_strand_id
1 'polypeptide(L)'
;MANDTMISQHAADDALVATIALFMGRGRRFSVKDVELGTGISERTLSAMIALDPESRRAPSGRNLLLLMSFFGVEFTDRLLSHVGQGARDLNPAPDAPGVVIAGIMSAAAEFARAGADNQFCSRDRRELRDDAVTLIQLVEPFARPAND
;
A
#
# COMPACT_ATOMS: atom_id res chain seq x y z
N MET A 1 -17.64 -33.05 -1.04
CA MET A 1 -17.79 -31.58 -1.15
C MET A 1 -16.76 -31.13 -2.17
N ALA A 2 -17.18 -30.71 -3.35
CA ALA A 2 -16.26 -30.17 -4.35
C ALA A 2 -15.81 -28.78 -3.87
N ASN A 3 -14.49 -28.52 -3.89
CA ASN A 3 -13.94 -27.20 -3.61
C ASN A 3 -14.36 -26.24 -4.73
N ASP A 4 -15.53 -25.63 -4.59
CA ASP A 4 -16.08 -24.62 -5.51
C ASP A 4 -15.41 -23.23 -5.34
N THR A 5 -14.22 -23.21 -4.71
CA THR A 5 -13.56 -22.01 -4.19
C THR A 5 -12.15 -21.79 -4.75
N MET A 6 -11.69 -22.66 -5.65
CA MET A 6 -10.35 -22.54 -6.23
C MET A 6 -10.43 -21.81 -7.57
N ILE A 7 -9.73 -20.68 -7.69
CA ILE A 7 -9.61 -19.95 -8.95
C ILE A 7 -8.94 -20.83 -10.01
N SER A 8 -9.45 -20.79 -11.25
CA SER A 8 -8.82 -21.49 -12.37
C SER A 8 -7.51 -20.80 -12.76
N GLN A 9 -6.55 -21.56 -13.32
CA GLN A 9 -5.28 -20.98 -13.77
C GLN A 9 -5.49 -19.88 -14.81
N HIS A 10 -6.42 -20.08 -15.75
CA HIS A 10 -6.72 -19.09 -16.77
C HIS A 10 -7.30 -17.80 -16.16
N ALA A 11 -8.22 -17.91 -15.20
CA ALA A 11 -8.76 -16.75 -14.51
C ALA A 11 -7.69 -16.00 -13.70
N ALA A 12 -6.73 -16.73 -13.11
CA ALA A 12 -5.59 -16.12 -12.42
C ALA A 12 -4.66 -15.35 -13.38
N ASP A 13 -4.33 -15.94 -14.53
CA ASP A 13 -3.51 -15.29 -15.56
C ASP A 13 -4.17 -14.03 -16.12
N ASP A 14 -5.48 -14.09 -16.39
CA ASP A 14 -6.25 -12.94 -16.86
C ASP A 14 -6.31 -11.83 -15.81
N ALA A 15 -6.52 -12.17 -14.54
CA ALA A 15 -6.51 -11.22 -13.43
C ALA A 15 -5.15 -10.52 -13.28
N LEU A 16 -4.05 -11.28 -13.39
CA LEU A 16 -2.69 -10.74 -13.36
C LEU A 16 -2.48 -9.73 -14.48
N VAL A 17 -2.77 -10.11 -15.73
CA VAL A 17 -2.55 -9.24 -16.88
C VAL A 17 -3.47 -8.02 -16.84
N ALA A 18 -4.74 -8.20 -16.52
CA ALA A 18 -5.70 -7.09 -16.41
C ALA A 18 -5.22 -6.07 -15.37
N THR A 19 -4.71 -6.54 -14.22
CA THR A 19 -4.18 -5.66 -13.18
C THR A 19 -2.93 -4.93 -13.64
N ILE A 20 -1.98 -5.61 -14.30
CA ILE A 20 -0.77 -4.97 -14.85
C ILE A 20 -1.13 -3.87 -15.86
N ALA A 21 -2.11 -4.11 -16.73
CA ALA A 21 -2.53 -3.16 -17.76
C ALA A 21 -3.22 -1.89 -17.21
N LEU A 22 -3.61 -1.87 -15.93
CA LEU A 22 -4.11 -0.66 -15.26
C LEU A 22 -2.98 0.30 -14.88
N PHE A 23 -1.81 -0.24 -14.53
CA PHE A 23 -0.68 0.55 -14.04
C PHE A 23 0.35 0.85 -15.14
N MET A 24 0.54 -0.09 -16.07
CA MET A 24 1.55 -0.03 -17.12
C MET A 24 0.93 -0.03 -18.52
N GLY A 25 1.42 0.86 -19.39
CA GLY A 25 1.03 0.92 -20.80
C GLY A 25 0.82 2.34 -21.32
N ARG A 26 0.30 2.47 -22.54
CA ARG A 26 0.06 3.78 -23.16
C ARG A 26 -1.02 4.55 -22.39
N GLY A 27 -0.67 5.75 -21.91
CA GLY A 27 -1.61 6.61 -21.16
C GLY A 27 -1.91 6.11 -19.74
N ARG A 28 -1.11 5.17 -19.21
CA ARG A 28 -1.18 4.73 -17.81
C ARG A 28 -0.17 5.49 -16.94
N ARG A 29 -0.20 5.21 -15.64
CA ARG A 29 0.68 5.83 -14.63
C ARG A 29 2.16 5.63 -14.97
N PHE A 30 2.52 4.46 -15.49
CA PHE A 30 3.88 4.13 -15.89
C PHE A 30 3.94 3.67 -17.34
N SER A 31 4.91 4.17 -18.10
CA SER A 31 5.25 3.61 -19.41
C SER A 31 6.01 2.29 -19.24
N VAL A 32 6.06 1.47 -20.29
CA VAL A 32 6.84 0.22 -20.27
C VAL A 32 8.32 0.49 -19.98
N LYS A 33 8.85 1.61 -20.48
CA LYS A 33 10.24 2.00 -20.26
C LYS A 33 10.52 2.40 -18.82
N ASP A 34 9.57 3.06 -18.15
CA ASP A 34 9.71 3.39 -16.72
C ASP A 34 9.80 2.12 -15.87
N VAL A 35 8.97 1.13 -16.20
CA VAL A 35 8.95 -0.16 -15.50
C VAL A 35 10.20 -0.97 -15.80
N GLU A 36 10.68 -0.97 -17.05
CA GLU A 36 11.96 -1.61 -17.40
C GLU A 36 13.11 -1.01 -16.60
N LEU A 37 13.19 0.32 -16.53
CA LEU A 37 14.23 1.01 -15.76
C LEU A 37 14.17 0.67 -14.27
N GLY A 38 12.97 0.59 -13.70
CA GLY A 38 12.79 0.33 -12.27
C GLY A 38 12.91 -1.13 -11.85
N THR A 39 12.61 -2.08 -12.75
CA THR A 39 12.56 -3.51 -12.43
C THR A 39 13.67 -4.34 -13.08
N GLY A 40 14.31 -3.81 -14.14
CA GLY A 40 15.24 -4.54 -14.98
C GLY A 40 14.59 -5.61 -15.87
N ILE A 41 13.25 -5.71 -15.89
CA ILE A 41 12.54 -6.62 -16.79
C ILE A 41 12.53 -6.00 -18.19
N SER A 42 13.05 -6.74 -19.17
CA SER A 42 13.16 -6.25 -20.55
C SER A 42 11.82 -5.72 -21.10
N GLU A 43 11.86 -4.64 -21.88
CA GLU A 43 10.71 -4.03 -22.56
C GLU A 43 9.89 -5.06 -23.35
N ARG A 44 10.55 -6.02 -24.03
CA ARG A 44 9.89 -7.11 -24.76
C ARG A 44 9.00 -7.97 -23.85
N THR A 45 9.50 -8.34 -22.68
CA THR A 45 8.76 -9.18 -21.72
C THR A 45 7.60 -8.41 -21.11
N LEU A 46 7.82 -7.15 -20.72
CA LEU A 46 6.77 -6.28 -20.20
C LEU A 46 5.68 -6.01 -21.24
N SER A 47 6.05 -5.77 -22.50
CA SER A 47 5.11 -5.57 -23.61
C SER A 47 4.23 -6.81 -23.84
N ALA A 48 4.79 -8.01 -23.71
CA ALA A 48 4.02 -9.24 -23.79
C ALA A 48 2.99 -9.39 -22.66
N MET A 49 3.25 -8.82 -21.47
CA MET A 49 2.29 -8.86 -20.36
C MET A 49 1.08 -7.95 -20.58
N ILE A 50 1.19 -6.91 -21.41
CA ILE A 50 0.10 -5.96 -21.69
C ILE A 50 -0.40 -6.05 -23.14
N ALA A 51 -0.08 -7.12 -23.84
CA ALA A 51 -0.54 -7.34 -25.21
C ALA A 51 -2.08 -7.39 -25.26
N LEU A 52 -2.65 -6.65 -26.22
CA LEU A 52 -4.09 -6.63 -26.47
C LEU A 52 -4.59 -7.98 -26.97
N ASP A 53 -3.81 -8.60 -27.85
CA ASP A 53 -4.07 -9.92 -28.40
C ASP A 53 -3.81 -11.03 -27.36
N PRO A 54 -4.80 -11.89 -27.06
CA PRO A 54 -4.64 -12.99 -26.09
C PRO A 54 -3.54 -13.99 -26.45
N GLU A 55 -3.29 -14.27 -27.74
CA GLU A 55 -2.26 -15.24 -28.14
C GLU A 55 -0.84 -14.74 -27.86
N SER A 56 -0.65 -13.43 -27.94
CA SER A 56 0.61 -12.73 -27.65
C SER A 56 0.81 -12.41 -26.17
N ARG A 57 -0.26 -12.52 -25.37
CA ARG A 57 -0.28 -12.18 -23.95
C ARG A 57 0.41 -13.24 -23.10
N ARG A 58 1.24 -12.83 -22.14
CA ARG A 58 1.93 -13.74 -21.22
C ARG A 58 1.81 -13.27 -19.78
N ALA A 59 1.36 -14.15 -18.89
CA ALA A 59 1.38 -13.90 -17.46
C ALA A 59 2.82 -13.74 -16.95
N PRO A 60 3.08 -12.89 -15.94
CA PRO A 60 4.40 -12.77 -15.34
C PRO A 60 4.80 -14.09 -14.65
N SER A 61 6.09 -14.41 -14.69
CA SER A 61 6.63 -15.42 -13.77
C SER A 61 6.52 -14.95 -12.32
N GLY A 62 6.54 -15.87 -11.35
CA GLY A 62 6.48 -15.50 -9.93
C GLY A 62 7.58 -14.51 -9.51
N ARG A 63 8.79 -14.64 -10.07
CA ARG A 63 9.88 -13.67 -9.86
C ARG A 63 9.52 -12.28 -10.39
N ASN A 64 9.04 -12.20 -11.64
CA ASN A 64 8.69 -10.91 -12.23
C ASN A 64 7.50 -10.28 -11.52
N LEU A 65 6.55 -11.07 -11.04
CA LEU A 65 5.43 -10.59 -10.26
C LEU A 65 5.89 -9.90 -8.96
N LEU A 66 6.83 -10.51 -8.22
CA LEU A 66 7.39 -9.90 -7.00
C LEU A 66 8.11 -8.57 -7.29
N LEU A 67 8.84 -8.48 -8.41
CA LEU A 67 9.46 -7.23 -8.84
C LEU A 67 8.41 -6.15 -9.17
N LEU A 68 7.34 -6.52 -9.85
CA LEU A 68 6.24 -5.60 -10.18
C LEU A 68 5.48 -5.16 -8.92
N MET A 69 5.23 -6.05 -7.96
CA MET A 69 4.65 -5.72 -6.65
C MET A 69 5.52 -4.71 -5.89
N SER A 70 6.84 -4.91 -5.89
CA SER A 70 7.78 -3.98 -5.27
C SER A 70 7.81 -2.62 -5.97
N PHE A 71 7.70 -2.59 -7.30
CA PHE A 71 7.78 -1.36 -8.08
C PHE A 71 6.48 -0.54 -8.03
N PHE A 72 5.32 -1.17 -8.22
CA PHE A 72 4.03 -0.49 -8.20
C PHE A 72 3.48 -0.26 -6.77
N GLY A 73 3.94 -1.06 -5.80
CA GLY A 73 3.60 -0.93 -4.40
C GLY A 73 2.28 -1.59 -3.98
N VAL A 74 1.80 -1.18 -2.81
CA VAL A 74 0.66 -1.82 -2.12
C VAL A 74 -0.64 -1.74 -2.91
N GLU A 75 -0.88 -0.64 -3.64
CA GLU A 75 -2.10 -0.44 -4.43
C GLU A 75 -2.28 -1.52 -5.51
N PHE A 76 -1.21 -1.82 -6.25
CA PHE A 76 -1.20 -2.89 -7.25
C PHE A 76 -1.39 -4.26 -6.60
N THR A 77 -0.66 -4.51 -5.51
CA THR A 77 -0.66 -5.80 -4.82
C THR A 77 -2.04 -6.10 -4.22
N ASP A 78 -2.66 -5.11 -3.60
CA ASP A 78 -4.00 -5.22 -3.03
C ASP A 78 -5.04 -5.51 -4.11
N ARG A 79 -4.98 -4.79 -5.23
CA ARG A 79 -5.89 -5.01 -6.36
C ARG A 79 -5.78 -6.43 -6.93
N LEU A 80 -4.57 -6.95 -7.04
CA LEU A 80 -4.36 -8.33 -7.47
C LEU A 80 -4.92 -9.34 -6.47
N LEU A 81 -4.62 -9.18 -5.18
CA LEU A 81 -5.07 -10.10 -4.12
C LEU A 81 -6.59 -10.06 -3.92
N SER A 82 -7.24 -8.94 -4.24
CA SER A 82 -8.70 -8.81 -4.13
C SER A 82 -9.46 -9.84 -4.97
N HIS A 83 -8.88 -10.32 -6.07
CA HIS A 83 -9.46 -11.36 -6.92
C HIS A 83 -9.64 -12.71 -6.22
N VAL A 84 -8.92 -12.95 -5.12
CA VAL A 84 -9.02 -14.16 -4.30
C VAL A 84 -9.53 -13.85 -2.89
N GLY A 85 -10.16 -12.69 -2.69
CA GLY A 85 -10.70 -12.26 -1.39
C GLY A 85 -9.62 -11.93 -0.35
N GLN A 86 -8.41 -11.63 -0.79
CA GLN A 86 -7.29 -11.21 0.07
C GLN A 86 -6.96 -9.73 -0.15
N GLY A 87 -6.16 -9.15 0.74
CA GLY A 87 -5.72 -7.77 0.63
C GLY A 87 -4.24 -7.62 1.01
N ALA A 88 -3.63 -6.56 0.53
CA ALA A 88 -2.25 -6.20 0.85
C ALA A 88 -2.21 -5.01 1.81
N ARG A 89 -1.23 -5.04 2.71
CA ARG A 89 -0.86 -3.88 3.52
C ARG A 89 0.64 -3.74 3.54
N ASP A 90 1.12 -2.51 3.61
CA ASP A 90 2.53 -2.26 3.84
C ASP A 90 2.92 -2.76 5.24
N LEU A 91 4.03 -3.48 5.32
CA LEU A 91 4.58 -3.97 6.58
C LEU A 91 5.47 -2.93 7.25
N ASN A 92 6.02 -1.99 6.48
CA ASN A 92 6.86 -0.91 6.98
C ASN A 92 6.33 0.43 6.45
N PRO A 93 5.09 0.80 6.80
CA PRO A 93 4.50 2.05 6.32
C PRO A 93 5.37 3.24 6.74
N ALA A 94 5.45 4.25 5.88
CA ALA A 94 6.13 5.49 6.20
C ALA A 94 5.56 6.11 7.49
N PRO A 95 6.37 6.83 8.29
CA PRO A 95 5.92 7.42 9.55
C PRO A 95 4.72 8.38 9.41
N ASP A 96 4.58 9.01 8.24
CA ASP A 96 3.52 9.94 7.87
C ASP A 96 2.34 9.25 7.15
N ALA A 97 2.37 7.92 6.98
CA ALA A 97 1.27 7.20 6.37
C ALA A 97 -0.01 7.39 7.20
N PRO A 98 -1.18 7.59 6.58
CA PRO A 98 -2.41 7.93 7.30
C PRO A 98 -2.76 6.97 8.43
N GLY A 99 -2.57 5.67 8.22
CA GLY A 99 -2.82 4.65 9.25
C GLY A 99 -1.89 4.77 10.46
N VAL A 100 -0.62 5.13 10.25
CA VAL A 100 0.37 5.34 11.33
C VAL A 100 0.02 6.60 12.12
N VAL A 101 -0.30 7.70 11.42
CA VAL A 101 -0.68 8.97 12.03
C VAL A 101 -1.95 8.81 12.88
N ILE A 102 -3.00 8.20 12.33
CA ILE A 102 -4.27 7.98 13.06
C ILE A 102 -4.02 7.09 14.28
N ALA A 103 -3.29 6.00 14.12
CA ALA A 103 -2.96 5.11 15.25
C ALA A 103 -2.18 5.84 16.35
N GLY A 104 -1.19 6.67 15.98
CA GLY A 104 -0.42 7.47 16.92
C GLY A 104 -1.30 8.48 17.68
N ILE A 105 -2.17 9.22 16.98
CA ILE A 105 -3.12 10.16 17.59
C ILE A 105 -4.04 9.45 18.59
N MET A 106 -4.62 8.31 18.18
CA MET A 106 -5.55 7.57 19.04
C MET A 106 -4.84 6.97 20.27
N SER A 107 -3.62 6.46 20.11
CA SER A 107 -2.83 5.96 21.24
C SER A 107 -2.52 7.05 22.26
N ALA A 108 -2.02 8.22 21.81
CA ALA A 108 -1.75 9.34 22.71
C ALA A 108 -3.04 9.85 23.38
N ALA A 109 -4.13 10.04 22.62
CA ALA A 109 -5.41 10.45 23.17
C ALA A 109 -5.94 9.48 24.24
N ALA A 110 -5.74 8.17 24.04
CA ALA A 110 -6.12 7.17 25.02
C ALA A 110 -5.31 7.29 26.33
N GLU A 111 -4.01 7.62 26.27
CA GLU A 111 -3.21 7.87 27.48
C GLU A 111 -3.70 9.10 28.25
N PHE A 112 -3.99 10.20 27.54
CA PHE A 112 -4.57 11.39 28.17
C PHE A 112 -5.91 11.09 28.83
N ALA A 113 -6.77 10.31 28.17
CA ALA A 113 -8.06 9.92 28.71
C ALA A 113 -7.93 9.02 29.95
N ARG A 114 -6.95 8.09 29.96
CA ARG A 114 -6.66 7.23 31.11
C ARG A 114 -6.15 8.03 32.30
N ALA A 115 -5.15 8.88 32.07
CA ALA A 115 -4.52 9.68 33.12
C ALA A 115 -5.46 10.75 33.68
N GLY A 116 -6.36 11.30 32.85
CA GLY A 116 -7.33 12.32 33.26
C GLY A 116 -8.68 11.76 33.71
N ALA A 117 -8.84 10.45 33.90
CA ALA A 117 -10.12 9.82 34.21
C ALA A 117 -10.75 10.30 35.53
N ASP A 118 -9.92 10.77 36.47
CA ASP A 118 -10.34 11.36 37.74
C ASP A 118 -10.51 12.90 37.69
N ASN A 119 -10.45 13.47 36.47
CA ASN A 119 -10.45 14.91 36.19
C ASN A 119 -9.27 15.69 36.81
N GLN A 120 -8.16 15.03 37.15
CA GLN A 120 -6.98 15.69 37.72
C GLN A 120 -5.68 15.16 37.11
N PHE A 121 -4.94 16.00 36.39
CA PHE A 121 -3.56 15.67 36.01
C PHE A 121 -2.59 16.01 37.15
N CYS A 122 -2.10 15.00 37.86
CA CYS A 122 -1.12 15.18 38.92
C CYS A 122 0.31 15.39 38.34
N SER A 123 1.28 15.65 39.22
CA SER A 123 2.67 15.91 38.80
C SER A 123 3.36 14.69 38.16
N ARG A 124 2.88 13.49 38.45
CA ARG A 124 3.32 12.26 37.79
C ARG A 124 2.73 12.18 36.38
N ASP A 125 1.42 12.33 36.25
CA ASP A 125 0.73 12.24 34.95
C ASP A 125 1.26 13.27 33.95
N ARG A 126 1.49 14.51 34.39
CA ARG A 126 2.09 15.55 33.54
C ARG A 126 3.49 15.21 33.04
N ARG A 127 4.24 14.41 33.80
CA ARG A 127 5.59 13.98 33.42
C ARG A 127 5.52 12.82 32.43
N GLU A 128 4.64 11.87 32.67
CA GLU A 128 4.43 10.69 31.81
C GLU A 128 3.82 11.09 30.47
N LEU A 129 2.80 11.95 30.47
CA LEU A 129 2.12 12.44 29.27
C LEU A 129 2.94 13.44 28.44
N ARG A 130 4.10 13.90 28.94
CA ARG A 130 4.89 14.92 28.24
C ARG A 130 5.34 14.41 26.87
N ASP A 131 5.81 13.17 26.82
CA ASP A 131 6.34 12.59 25.59
C ASP A 131 5.20 12.25 24.61
N ASP A 132 4.03 11.84 25.14
CA ASP A 132 2.81 11.66 24.34
C ASP A 132 2.31 12.99 23.76
N ALA A 133 2.38 14.09 24.52
CA ALA A 133 2.03 15.43 24.05
C ALA A 133 2.94 15.87 22.90
N VAL A 134 4.26 15.68 23.05
CA VAL A 134 5.25 16.00 22.01
C VAL A 134 5.00 15.16 20.76
N THR A 135 4.74 13.86 20.94
CA THR A 135 4.42 12.95 19.83
C THR A 135 3.16 13.41 19.10
N LEU A 136 2.10 13.76 19.84
CA LEU A 136 0.85 14.26 19.27
C LEU A 136 1.11 15.52 18.44
N ILE A 137 1.84 16.50 18.99
CA ILE A 137 2.19 17.74 18.30
C ILE A 137 2.94 17.44 17.00
N GLN A 138 3.97 16.60 17.05
CA GLN A 138 4.77 16.24 15.87
C GLN A 138 3.95 15.53 14.80
N LEU A 139 2.99 14.68 15.19
CA LEU A 139 2.10 13.99 14.26
C LEU A 139 1.12 14.94 13.56
N VAL A 140 0.59 15.95 14.26
CA VAL A 140 -0.42 16.86 13.69
C VAL A 140 0.17 18.12 13.04
N GLU A 141 1.39 18.53 13.42
CA GLU A 141 2.04 19.74 12.91
C GLU A 141 2.07 19.83 11.37
N PRO A 142 2.41 18.76 10.63
CA PRO A 142 2.44 18.82 9.17
C PRO A 142 1.10 19.23 8.53
N PHE A 143 -0.03 18.92 9.17
CA PHE A 143 -1.36 19.26 8.70
C PHE A 143 -1.82 20.67 9.08
N ALA A 144 -1.14 21.29 10.05
CA ALA A 144 -1.45 22.65 10.51
C ALA A 144 -0.66 23.73 9.76
N ARG A 145 0.38 23.34 9.00
CA ARG A 145 1.14 24.28 8.17
C ARG A 145 0.32 24.66 6.93
N PRO A 146 0.24 25.95 6.57
CA PRO A 146 -0.39 26.35 5.31
C PRO A 146 0.35 25.69 4.14
N ALA A 147 -0.41 25.17 3.18
CA ALA A 147 0.16 24.73 1.92
C ALA A 147 0.83 25.94 1.26
N ASN A 148 2.14 25.86 1.03
CA ASN A 148 2.78 26.79 0.11
C ASN A 148 2.34 26.36 -1.30
N ASP A 149 1.25 26.94 -1.78
CA ASP A 149 0.87 26.93 -3.19
C ASP A 149 1.93 27.65 -4.05
#